data_AF-A0AAJ6L3K0-F1
#
_entry.id   AF-A0AAJ6L3K0-F1
#
_cell.length_a   1.000
_cell.length_b   1.000
_cell.length_c   1.000
_cell.angle_alpha   90.00
_cell.angle_beta   90.00
_cell.angle_gamma   90.00
#
_symmetry.space_group_name_H-M   'P 1'
#
loop_
_entity.id
_entity.type
_entity.pdbx_description
1 polymer ?
#
loop_
_entity_poly.entity_id
_entity_poly.type
_entity_poly.pdbx_seq_one_letter_code
_entity_poly.pdbx_strand_id
1 'polypeptide(L)' 'MPLVSTDPGTQGTRGDDDRTVDLSDDFVVLPEQTSDDTDQGWGERASGNDDWLLAQRPPHWD' A
#
# COMPACT_ATOMS: atom_id res chain seq x y z
N MET A 1 23.83 -9.79 19.92
CA MET A 1 22.66 -8.89 20.05
C MET A 1 21.40 -9.74 20.05
N PRO A 2 20.71 -9.93 21.20
CA PRO A 2 19.43 -10.62 21.21
C PRO A 2 18.32 -9.66 20.73
N LEU A 3 17.46 -10.14 19.82
CA LEU A 3 16.25 -9.44 19.40
C LEU A 3 15.22 -9.52 20.54
N VAL A 4 14.87 -8.38 21.12
CA VAL A 4 13.79 -8.28 22.11
C VAL A 4 12.45 -8.34 21.37
N SER A 5 11.73 -9.44 21.57
CA SER A 5 10.31 -9.54 21.22
C SER A 5 9.52 -8.83 22.31
N THR A 6 9.40 -7.51 22.22
CA THR A 6 8.40 -6.78 22.99
C THR A 6 7.16 -6.71 22.12
N ASP A 7 6.15 -7.51 22.47
CA ASP A 7 4.75 -7.25 22.13
C ASP A 7 4.16 -6.40 23.27
N PRO A 8 3.91 -5.09 23.08
CA PRO A 8 3.24 -4.27 24.07
C PRO A 8 1.89 -3.81 23.52
N GLY A 9 0.80 -4.45 23.97
CA GLY A 9 -0.45 -3.72 24.18
C GLY A 9 -1.71 -4.30 23.57
N THR A 10 -2.20 -5.39 24.17
CA THR A 10 -3.59 -5.88 24.07
C THR A 10 -4.63 -4.92 24.73
N GLN A 11 -4.42 -3.60 24.73
CA GLN A 11 -5.37 -2.68 25.39
C GLN A 11 -5.38 -1.30 24.73
N GLY A 12 -6.10 -1.20 23.62
CA GLY A 12 -6.30 0.07 22.93
C GLY A 12 -7.32 0.09 21.79
N THR A 13 -7.73 -1.02 21.17
CA THR A 13 -8.65 -0.98 20.00
C THR A 13 -9.44 -2.29 19.79
N ARG A 14 -10.01 -2.90 20.83
CA ARG A 14 -10.94 -4.06 20.66
C ARG A 14 -12.30 -3.70 20.05
N GLY A 15 -12.37 -2.64 19.26
CA GLY A 15 -13.63 -2.14 18.70
C GLY A 15 -13.52 -1.66 17.27
N ASP A 16 -12.34 -1.73 16.63
CA ASP A 16 -12.20 -1.45 15.20
C ASP A 16 -12.24 -2.75 14.37
N ASP A 17 -11.46 -3.75 14.80
CA ASP A 17 -11.34 -5.03 14.11
C ASP A 17 -12.66 -5.84 14.05
N ASP A 18 -13.52 -5.69 15.07
CA ASP A 18 -14.83 -6.37 15.16
C ASP A 18 -16.00 -5.57 14.56
N ARG A 19 -15.73 -4.45 13.86
CA ARG A 19 -16.81 -3.64 13.26
C ARG A 19 -17.40 -4.35 12.04
N THR A 20 -18.69 -4.65 12.10
CA THR A 20 -19.44 -5.14 10.94
C THR A 20 -19.42 -4.08 9.83
N VAL A 21 -18.81 -4.39 8.70
CA VAL A 21 -18.86 -3.57 7.48
C VAL A 21 -20.17 -3.87 6.77
N ASP A 22 -21.00 -2.85 6.60
CA ASP A 22 -22.20 -2.95 5.77
C ASP A 22 -21.79 -2.91 4.30
N LEU A 23 -22.03 -4.01 3.58
CA LEU A 23 -21.75 -4.16 2.15
C LEU A 23 -23.04 -4.09 1.32
N SER A 24 -24.13 -3.55 1.89
CA SER A 24 -25.42 -3.42 1.20
C SER A 24 -25.52 -2.22 0.27
N ASP A 25 -24.53 -1.32 0.29
CA ASP A 25 -24.45 -0.20 -0.65
C ASP A 25 -24.32 -0.68 -2.11
N ASP A 26 -24.85 0.12 -3.05
CA ASP A 26 -24.72 -0.14 -4.48
C ASP A 26 -23.23 -0.15 -4.87
N PHE A 27 -22.68 -1.34 -5.11
CA PHE A 27 -21.30 -1.51 -5.55
C PHE A 27 -21.08 -0.78 -6.88
N VAL A 28 -20.23 0.24 -6.85
CA VAL A 28 -19.76 0.88 -8.08
C VAL A 28 -18.81 -0.10 -8.76
N VAL A 29 -19.23 -0.64 -9.91
CA VAL A 29 -18.34 -1.42 -10.77
C VAL A 29 -17.23 -0.47 -11.21
N LEU A 30 -16.04 -0.69 -10.67
CA LEU A 30 -14.88 0.10 -11.03
C LEU A 30 -14.52 -0.18 -12.49
N PRO A 31 -13.90 0.80 -13.17
CA PRO A 31 -13.28 0.55 -14.47
C PRO A 31 -12.26 -0.60 -14.36
N GLU A 32 -11.92 -1.20 -15.50
CA GLU A 32 -10.91 -2.26 -15.59
C GLU A 32 -9.54 -1.88 -14.98
N GLN A 33 -9.24 -0.58 -14.93
CA GLN A 33 -8.05 -0.04 -14.27
C GLN A 33 -8.48 1.03 -13.28
N THR A 34 -8.13 0.86 -12.01
CA THR A 34 -8.40 1.83 -10.95
C THR A 34 -7.25 2.82 -10.80
N SER A 35 -7.47 3.93 -10.09
CA SER A 35 -6.39 4.85 -9.76
C SER A 35 -5.33 4.23 -8.86
N ASP A 36 -5.72 3.27 -8.02
CA ASP A 36 -4.81 2.54 -7.12
C ASP A 36 -3.85 1.64 -7.91
N ASP A 37 -4.30 1.09 -9.05
CA ASP A 37 -3.47 0.32 -10.00
C ASP A 37 -2.45 1.19 -10.76
N THR A 38 -2.48 2.51 -10.52
CA THR A 38 -1.54 3.45 -11.13
C THR A 38 -0.76 4.15 -10.04
N ASP A 39 0.44 4.65 -10.37
CA ASP A 39 1.24 5.45 -9.43
C ASP A 39 0.60 6.82 -9.11
N GLN A 40 -0.59 7.11 -9.63
CA GLN A 40 -1.33 8.34 -9.36
C GLN A 40 -1.75 8.40 -7.89
N GLY A 41 -1.37 9.47 -7.20
CA GLY A 41 -1.68 9.65 -5.77
C GLY A 41 -0.67 9.03 -4.81
N TRP A 42 0.31 8.25 -5.30
CA TRP A 42 1.39 7.67 -4.51
C TRP A 42 2.58 8.63 -4.30
N GLY A 43 2.46 9.89 -4.74
CA GLY A 43 3.45 10.95 -4.54
C GLY A 43 4.55 11.03 -5.62
N GLU A 44 4.57 10.09 -6.54
CA GLU A 44 5.47 10.08 -7.70
C GLU A 44 4.96 11.03 -8.81
N ARG A 45 5.88 11.67 -9.52
CA ARG A 45 5.54 12.57 -10.63
C ARG A 45 5.18 11.74 -11.87
N ALA A 46 4.07 12.08 -12.52
CA ALA A 46 3.59 11.38 -13.73
C ALA A 46 4.54 11.42 -14.94
N SER A 47 5.66 12.16 -14.87
CA SER A 47 6.67 12.23 -15.92
C SER A 47 7.97 11.52 -15.48
N GLY A 48 8.22 10.38 -16.10
CA GLY A 48 9.52 9.74 -16.36
C GLY A 48 10.56 9.77 -15.24
N ASN A 49 10.56 8.73 -14.41
CA ASN A 49 11.65 8.44 -13.46
C ASN A 49 12.72 7.51 -14.06
N ASP A 50 12.76 7.39 -15.39
CA ASP A 50 13.62 6.43 -16.09
C ASP A 50 15.10 6.71 -15.80
N ASP A 51 15.50 7.98 -15.70
CA ASP A 51 16.87 8.37 -15.37
C ASP A 51 17.31 7.89 -13.98
N TRP A 52 16.43 7.94 -12.98
CA TRP A 52 16.72 7.41 -11.64
C TRP A 52 16.69 5.89 -11.62
N LEU A 53 15.75 5.26 -12.33
CA LEU A 53 15.64 3.81 -12.43
C LEU A 53 16.87 3.20 -13.12
N LEU A 54 17.40 3.87 -14.14
CA LEU A 54 18.65 3.50 -14.80
C LEU A 54 19.87 3.75 -13.90
N ALA A 55 19.89 4.88 -13.17
CA ALA A 55 20.96 5.19 -12.23
C ALA A 55 21.04 4.21 -11.04
N GLN A 56 19.90 3.63 -10.66
CA GLN A 56 19.77 2.68 -9.54
C GLN A 56 19.62 1.22 -10.01
N ARG A 57 19.94 0.92 -11.28
CA ARG A 57 19.83 -0.43 -11.86
C ARG A 57 20.51 -1.47 -10.97
N PRO A 58 19.75 -2.47 -10.48
CA PRO A 58 20.33 -3.58 -9.76
C PRO A 58 21.34 -4.35 -10.64
N PRO A 59 22.39 -4.93 -10.03
CA PRO A 59 23.46 -5.58 -10.79
C PRO A 59 23.02 -6.80 -11.63
N HIS A 60 21.81 -7.31 -11.42
CA HIS A 60 21.29 -8.52 -12.07
C HIS A 60 20.38 -8.23 -13.27
N TRP A 61 20.22 -6.97 -13.70
CA TRP A 61 19.27 -6.61 -14.77
C TRP A 61 19.74 -6.89 -16.21
N ASP A 62 20.85 -7.60 -16.44
CA ASP A 62 21.34 -7.93 -17.80
C ASP A 62 20.61 -9.10 -18.48
#